data_AF-A0A2M9EEE7-F1
#
_entry.id   AF-A0A2M9EEE7-F1
#
_cell.length_a   1.000
_cell.length_b   1.000
_cell.length_c   1.000
_cell.angle_alpha   90.00
_cell.angle_beta   90.00
_cell.angle_gamma   90.00
#
_symmetry.space_group_name_H-M   'P 1'
#
loop_
_entity.id
_entity.type
_entity.pdbx_description
1 polymer ?
#
loop_
_entity_poly.entity_id
_entity_poly.type
_entity_poly.pdbx_seq_one_letter_code
_entity_poly.pdbx_strand_id
1 'polypeptide(L)' 'MSIGSSGRIVIEVEPEVKRQLYSTLAREGMTLKGWFLREAQSYMKAATQTPLDLTPGAKSADQKRSPL' A
#
# COMPACT_ATOMS: atom_id res chain seq x y z
N MET A 1 -28.79 -0.18 22.58
CA MET A 1 -29.24 -0.13 21.17
C MET A 1 -28.00 -0.32 20.32
N SER A 2 -27.92 -1.44 19.61
CA SER A 2 -26.72 -1.92 18.94
C SER A 2 -26.32 -0.95 17.84
N ILE A 3 -25.15 -0.31 17.99
CA ILE A 3 -24.51 0.47 16.94
C ILE A 3 -24.26 -0.51 15.79
N GLY A 4 -25.10 -0.45 14.75
CA GLY A 4 -24.96 -1.29 13.58
C GLY A 4 -23.56 -1.09 13.00
N SER A 5 -22.82 -2.17 12.83
CA SER A 5 -21.47 -2.21 12.25
C SER A 5 -21.52 -1.86 10.76
N SER A 6 -21.94 -0.65 10.42
CA SER A 6 -22.01 -0.17 9.04
C SER A 6 -20.60 0.19 8.56
N GLY A 7 -19.95 -0.72 7.83
CA GLY A 7 -18.69 -0.47 7.12
C GLY A 7 -18.85 0.38 5.86
N ARG A 8 -19.83 1.30 5.82
CA ARG A 8 -20.09 2.16 4.66
C ARG A 8 -19.07 3.29 4.65
N ILE A 9 -18.31 3.38 3.58
CA ILE A 9 -17.38 4.48 3.31
C ILE A 9 -17.98 5.31 2.17
N VAL A 10 -18.16 6.60 2.40
CA VAL A 10 -18.53 7.57 1.37
C VAL A 10 -17.29 8.38 1.06
N ILE A 11 -16.89 8.40 -0.22
CA ILE A 11 -15.70 9.11 -0.69
C ILE A 11 -16.15 10.08 -1.78
N GLU A 12 -15.85 11.35 -1.58
CA GLU A 12 -15.99 12.37 -2.61
C GLU A 12 -14.74 12.38 -3.48
N VAL A 13 -14.94 12.36 -4.80
CA VAL A 13 -13.86 12.36 -5.79
C VAL A 13 -14.25 13.27 -6.94
N GLU A 14 -13.24 13.86 -7.58
CA GLU A 14 -13.44 14.66 -8.78
C GLU A 14 -14.16 13.85 -9.88
N PRO A 15 -15.13 14.44 -10.60
CA PRO A 15 -15.90 13.74 -11.63
C PRO A 15 -15.03 13.10 -12.72
N GLU A 16 -13.91 13.74 -13.07
CA GLU A 16 -12.97 13.23 -14.07
C GLU A 16 -12.23 11.98 -13.57
N VAL A 17 -11.76 12.01 -12.31
CA VAL A 17 -11.10 10.85 -11.68
C VAL A 17 -12.07 9.68 -11.60
N LYS A 18 -13.33 9.92 -11.22
CA LYS A 18 -14.36 8.89 -11.22
C LYS A 18 -14.52 8.27 -12.62
N ARG A 19 -14.64 9.09 -13.67
CA ARG A 19 -14.77 8.59 -15.04
C ARG A 19 -13.60 7.69 -15.44
N GLN A 20 -12.36 8.18 -15.26
CA GLN A 20 -11.15 7.44 -15.62
C GLN A 20 -11.02 6.13 -14.84
N LEU A 21 -11.37 6.15 -13.55
CA LEU A 21 -11.36 4.96 -12.72
C LEU A 21 -12.35 3.92 -13.25
N TYR A 22 -13.60 4.31 -13.51
CA TYR A 22 -14.60 3.38 -14.08
C TYR A 22 -14.20 2.88 -15.47
N SER A 23 -13.61 3.71 -16.33
CA SER A 23 -13.10 3.30 -17.63
C SER A 23 -11.99 2.25 -17.52
N THR A 24 -11.08 2.42 -16.57
CA THR A 24 -9.97 1.48 -16.33
C THR A 24 -10.51 0.16 -15.76
N LEU A 25 -11.42 0.24 -14.79
CA LEU A 25 -12.08 -0.93 -14.20
C LEU A 25 -12.86 -1.74 -15.22
N ALA A 26 -13.59 -1.07 -16.13
CA ALA A 26 -14.33 -1.72 -17.19
C ALA A 26 -13.40 -2.48 -18.16
N ARG A 27 -12.23 -1.91 -18.48
CA ARG A 27 -11.23 -2.56 -19.33
C ARG A 27 -10.64 -3.82 -18.68
N GLU A 28 -10.49 -3.83 -17.37
CA GLU A 28 -9.98 -4.98 -16.62
C GLU A 28 -11.07 -5.98 -16.21
N GLY A 29 -12.34 -5.70 -16.54
CA GLY A 29 -13.48 -6.52 -16.12
C GLY A 29 -13.68 -6.54 -14.60
N MET A 30 -13.19 -5.52 -13.90
CA MET A 30 -13.21 -5.45 -12.43
C MET A 30 -14.31 -4.49 -11.94
N THR A 31 -14.86 -4.78 -10.76
CA THR A 31 -15.81 -3.88 -10.11
C THR A 31 -15.08 -2.88 -9.21
N LEU A 32 -15.63 -1.66 -9.06
CA LEU A 32 -15.08 -0.63 -8.17
C LEU A 32 -14.90 -1.15 -6.74
N LYS A 33 -15.88 -1.92 -6.24
CA LYS A 33 -15.79 -2.57 -4.92
C LYS A 33 -14.60 -3.53 -4.84
N GLY A 34 -14.44 -4.41 -5.84
CA GLY A 34 -13.37 -5.40 -5.85
C GLY A 34 -11.99 -4.75 -5.91
N TRP A 35 -11.83 -3.76 -6.79
CA TRP A 35 -10.61 -2.97 -6.89
C TRP A 35 -10.32 -2.23 -5.58
N PHE A 36 -11.30 -1.53 -5.01
CA PHE A 36 -11.11 -0.77 -3.78
C PHE A 36 -10.69 -1.66 -2.61
N LEU A 37 -11.33 -2.82 -2.43
CA LEU A 37 -10.94 -3.75 -1.35
C LEU A 37 -9.54 -4.34 -1.57
N ARG A 38 -9.18 -4.65 -2.81
CA ARG A 38 -7.83 -5.14 -3.15
C ARG A 38 -6.77 -4.09 -2.86
N GLU A 39 -6.97 -2.87 -3.35
CA GLU A 39 -6.04 -1.76 -3.15
C GLU A 39 -5.95 -1.38 -1.67
N ALA A 40 -7.07 -1.32 -0.95
CA ALA A 40 -7.07 -1.06 0.49
C ALA A 40 -6.28 -2.12 1.26
N GLN A 41 -6.46 -3.41 0.96
CA GLN A 41 -5.68 -4.49 1.58
C GLN A 41 -4.20 -4.40 1.21
N SER A 42 -3.88 -4.09 -0.05
CA SER A 42 -2.50 -3.91 -0.51
C SER A 42 -1.83 -2.75 0.22
N TYR A 43 -2.52 -1.61 0.32
CA TYR A 43 -2.05 -0.43 1.03
C TYR A 43 -1.84 -0.69 2.53
N MET A 44 -2.76 -1.40 3.19
CA MET A 44 -2.59 -1.79 4.59
C MET A 44 -1.38 -2.73 4.79
N LYS A 45 -1.18 -3.68 3.88
CA LYS A 45 0.00 -4.56 3.90
C LYS A 45 1.27 -3.76 3.71
N ALA A 46 1.33 -2.86 2.74
CA ALA A 46 2.47 -1.98 2.50
C ALA A 46 2.76 -1.06 3.68
N ALA A 47 1.74 -0.49 4.31
CA ALA A 47 1.90 0.33 5.52
C ALA A 47 2.43 -0.47 6.73
N THR A 48 2.12 -1.78 6.78
CA THR A 48 2.64 -2.69 7.82
C THR A 48 4.05 -3.20 7.46
N GLN A 49 4.40 -3.23 6.18
CA GLN A 49 5.75 -3.54 5.72
C GLN A 49 6.60 -2.27 5.81
N THR A 50 7.14 -2.02 7.01
CA THR A 50 8.28 -1.11 7.17
C THR A 50 9.30 -1.44 6.07
N PRO A 51 9.82 -0.44 5.32
CA PRO A 51 10.79 -0.72 4.28
C PRO A 51 11.96 -1.48 4.91
N LEU A 52 12.12 -2.72 4.49
CA LEU A 52 13.23 -3.55 4.89
C LEU A 52 14.48 -2.90 4.30
N ASP A 53 15.26 -2.24 5.16
CA ASP A 53 16.58 -1.72 4.83
C ASP A 53 17.50 -2.91 4.53
N LEU A 54 17.45 -3.38 3.29
CA LEU A 54 18.41 -4.31 2.76
C LEU A 54 19.61 -3.49 2.30
N THR A 55 20.41 -2.98 3.23
CA THR A 55 21.79 -2.60 2.92
C THR A 55 22.60 -3.90 2.81
N PRO A 56 22.94 -4.40 1.61
CA PRO A 56 23.73 -5.61 1.47
C PRO A 56 25.16 -5.17 1.19
N GLY A 57 25.97 -5.02 2.25
CA GLY A 57 27.41 -5.02 2.10
C GLY A 57 28.16 -3.91 2.80
N ALA A 58 28.71 -4.24 3.97
CA ALA A 58 30.07 -3.84 4.33
C ALA A 58 30.69 -4.94 5.21
N LYS A 59 30.99 -6.10 4.60
CA LYS A 59 32.05 -6.98 5.11
C LYS A 59 33.27 -6.80 4.21
N SER A 60 34.32 -6.18 4.74
CA SER A 60 35.76 -6.35 4.42
C SER A 60 36.51 -5.35 5.32
N ALA A 61 37.09 -5.78 6.44
CA ALA A 61 38.45 -6.31 6.58
C ALA A 61 39.54 -5.21 6.62
N ASP A 62 40.50 -5.39 7.55
CA ASP A 62 41.67 -4.54 7.87
C ASP A 62 41.37 -3.26 8.68
N GLN A 63 41.95 -3.00 9.84
CA GLN A 63 43.38 -2.99 10.12
C GLN A 63 43.63 -3.12 11.63
N LYS A 64 44.36 -4.15 12.05
CA LYS A 64 45.10 -4.17 13.32
C LYS A 64 46.01 -2.94 13.40
N ARG A 65 45.78 -2.02 14.34
CA ARG A 65 46.83 -1.19 14.95
C ARG A 65 46.47 -0.86 16.40
N SER A 66 46.93 -1.72 17.32
CA SER A 66 47.31 -1.29 18.67
C SER A 66 48.49 -0.32 18.53
N PRO A 67 48.48 0.79 19.26
CA PRO A 67 49.46 0.87 20.35
C PRO A 67 48.88 1.58 21.58
N LEU A 68 49.20 1.04 22.76
CA LEU A 68 49.58 1.75 23.98
C LEU A 68 50.21 0.73 24.92
#